data_AF-A0A812R114-F1
#
_entry.id   AF-A0A812R114-F1
#
_cell.length_a   1.000
_cell.length_b   1.000
_cell.length_c   1.000
_cell.angle_alpha   90.00
_cell.angle_beta   90.00
_cell.angle_gamma   90.00
#
_symmetry.space_group_name_H-M   'P 1'
#
loop_
_entity.id
_entity.type
_entity.pdbx_description
1 polymer ?
#
loop_
_entity_poly.entity_id
_entity_poly.type
_entity_poly.pdbx_seq_one_letter_code
_entity_poly.pdbx_strand_id
1 'polypeptide(L)'
;TAYQIHNLPMNQNLSREDAADLVRTWYVGFLLAGNFSADSPEEVHAKKAIFARKYSDWSDADNWLMKLEEQHYKGSPVPSYDSTLRLVQGIGETYFHFNDGECRALKTTLRDMEGKKAGRVRLSTFYKKSLYSHWRFTEKADYLRTLGALDDSDEKQPQVIIANYMMARPNCLESSGLYAICCRNE
;
A
#
# COMPACT_ATOMS: atom_id res chain seq x y z
N THR A 1 -11.98 -14.57 5.84
CA THR A 1 -12.10 -13.88 4.54
C THR A 1 -13.04 -12.69 4.69
N ALA A 2 -13.04 -11.72 3.77
CA ALA A 2 -13.94 -10.56 3.87
C ALA A 2 -15.42 -10.96 3.97
N TYR A 3 -15.87 -11.96 3.20
CA TYR A 3 -17.23 -12.54 3.32
C TYR A 3 -17.57 -13.01 4.74
N GLN A 4 -16.64 -13.70 5.41
CA GLN A 4 -16.84 -14.18 6.79
C GLN A 4 -16.95 -13.03 7.78
N ILE A 5 -16.10 -12.00 7.64
CA ILE A 5 -16.12 -10.82 8.53
C ILE A 5 -17.46 -10.07 8.41
N HIS A 6 -18.03 -10.03 7.21
CA HIS A 6 -19.30 -9.36 6.91
C HIS A 6 -20.54 -10.22 7.16
N ASN A 7 -20.39 -11.48 7.58
CA ASN A 7 -21.48 -12.44 7.67
C ASN A 7 -22.27 -12.60 6.36
N LEU A 8 -21.61 -12.45 5.21
CA LEU A 8 -22.24 -12.54 3.89
C LEU A 8 -22.09 -13.94 3.27
N PRO A 9 -23.17 -14.49 2.67
CA PRO A 9 -23.11 -15.78 1.99
C PRO A 9 -22.34 -15.70 0.66
N MET A 10 -21.53 -16.71 0.36
CA MET A 10 -20.83 -16.81 -0.93
C MET A 10 -21.69 -17.41 -2.06
N ASN A 11 -22.82 -18.04 -1.72
CA ASN A 11 -23.72 -18.70 -2.68
C ASN A 11 -24.91 -17.82 -3.12
N GLN A 12 -24.92 -16.54 -2.74
CA GLN A 12 -25.94 -15.58 -3.14
C GLN A 12 -25.31 -14.38 -3.82
N ASN A 13 -26.09 -13.71 -4.68
CA ASN A 13 -25.65 -12.45 -5.25
C ASN A 13 -25.80 -11.35 -4.21
N LEU A 14 -24.83 -10.45 -4.19
CA LEU A 14 -24.78 -9.31 -3.28
C LEU A 14 -25.48 -8.10 -3.88
N SER A 15 -25.89 -7.16 -3.04
CA SER A 15 -26.15 -5.80 -3.52
C SER A 15 -24.83 -5.16 -3.97
N ARG A 16 -24.91 -4.09 -4.76
CA ARG A 16 -23.71 -3.31 -5.11
C ARG A 16 -23.04 -2.68 -3.89
N GLU A 17 -23.83 -2.31 -2.89
CA GLU A 17 -23.32 -1.72 -1.64
C GLU A 17 -22.54 -2.76 -0.82
N ASP A 18 -23.11 -3.97 -0.66
CA ASP A 18 -22.41 -5.06 0.05
C ASP A 18 -21.14 -5.48 -0.68
N ALA A 19 -21.18 -5.56 -2.02
CA ALA A 19 -20.01 -5.88 -2.82
C ALA A 19 -18.92 -4.81 -2.67
N ALA A 20 -19.29 -3.54 -2.73
CA ALA A 20 -18.41 -2.39 -2.53
C ALA A 20 -17.76 -2.40 -1.14
N ASP A 21 -18.53 -2.68 -0.09
CA ASP A 21 -18.01 -2.71 1.28
C ASP A 21 -17.07 -3.90 1.53
N LEU A 22 -17.36 -5.03 0.89
CA LEU A 22 -16.54 -6.24 0.89
C LEU A 22 -15.21 -6.02 0.15
N VAL A 23 -15.25 -5.40 -1.03
CA VAL A 23 -14.04 -5.07 -1.81
C VAL A 23 -13.14 -4.13 -1.03
N ARG A 24 -13.69 -3.08 -0.40
CA ARG A 24 -12.91 -2.16 0.46
C ARG A 24 -12.29 -2.88 1.66
N THR A 25 -12.99 -3.83 2.24
CA THR A 25 -12.48 -4.67 3.35
C THR A 25 -11.32 -5.54 2.89
N TRP A 26 -11.47 -6.20 1.75
CA TRP A 26 -10.39 -6.97 1.14
C TRP A 26 -9.20 -6.06 0.80
N TYR A 27 -9.44 -4.86 0.26
CA TYR A 27 -8.40 -3.92 -0.13
C TYR A 27 -7.59 -3.39 1.06
N VAL A 28 -8.24 -3.08 2.19
CA VAL A 28 -7.53 -2.74 3.43
C VAL A 28 -6.66 -3.92 3.90
N GLY A 29 -7.17 -5.15 3.82
CA GLY A 29 -6.37 -6.34 4.09
C GLY A 29 -5.19 -6.51 3.12
N PHE A 30 -5.40 -6.22 1.83
CA PHE A 30 -4.37 -6.24 0.79
C PHE A 30 -3.25 -5.25 1.10
N LEU A 31 -3.58 -4.01 1.49
CA LEU A 31 -2.60 -2.98 1.89
C LEU A 31 -1.88 -3.29 3.20
N LEU A 32 -2.49 -4.07 4.09
CA LEU A 32 -1.92 -4.50 5.37
C LEU A 32 -1.20 -5.86 5.28
N ALA A 33 -0.87 -6.33 4.08
CA ALA A 33 -0.20 -7.63 3.86
C ALA A 33 -0.93 -8.80 4.56
N GLY A 34 -2.27 -8.79 4.51
CA GLY A 34 -3.13 -9.79 5.15
C GLY A 34 -3.31 -9.62 6.66
N ASN A 35 -2.64 -8.66 7.30
CA ASN A 35 -2.74 -8.39 8.74
C ASN A 35 -3.99 -7.55 9.08
N PHE A 36 -5.17 -8.03 8.65
CA PHE A 36 -6.45 -7.39 8.91
C PHE A 36 -7.51 -8.43 9.27
N SER A 37 -8.02 -8.33 10.49
CA SER A 37 -9.11 -9.16 11.01
C SER A 37 -10.09 -8.30 11.80
N ALA A 38 -11.32 -8.79 11.93
CA ALA A 38 -12.36 -8.24 12.77
C ALA A 38 -13.31 -9.38 13.16
N ASP A 39 -13.88 -9.26 14.36
CA ASP A 39 -14.78 -10.23 14.96
C ASP A 39 -16.26 -9.90 14.65
N SER A 40 -16.55 -8.67 14.20
CA SER A 40 -17.89 -8.26 13.80
C SER A 40 -17.93 -7.24 12.65
N PRO A 41 -19.10 -7.07 11.98
CA PRO A 41 -19.32 -6.02 10.98
C PRO A 41 -19.11 -4.59 11.53
N GLU A 42 -19.46 -4.34 12.80
CA GLU A 42 -19.26 -3.03 13.43
C GLU A 42 -17.78 -2.74 13.63
N GLU A 43 -17.02 -3.76 14.05
CA GLU A 43 -15.58 -3.63 14.23
C GLU A 43 -14.87 -3.41 12.88
N VAL A 44 -15.26 -4.12 11.81
CA VAL A 44 -14.65 -3.92 10.48
C VAL A 44 -14.93 -2.51 9.96
N HIS A 45 -16.13 -1.98 10.17
CA HIS A 45 -16.46 -0.61 9.81
C HIS A 45 -15.58 0.40 10.58
N ALA A 46 -15.45 0.24 11.90
CA ALA A 46 -14.62 1.10 12.73
C ALA A 46 -13.14 1.04 12.33
N LYS A 47 -12.60 -0.16 12.10
CA LYS A 47 -11.21 -0.37 11.66
C LYS A 47 -10.94 0.23 10.28
N LYS A 48 -11.84 0.05 9.31
CA LYS A 48 -11.74 0.71 7.99
C LYS A 48 -11.74 2.23 8.12
N ALA A 49 -12.64 2.79 8.93
CA ALA A 49 -12.68 4.24 9.17
C ALA A 49 -11.41 4.78 9.85
N ILE A 50 -10.76 4.00 10.73
CA ILE A 50 -9.46 4.35 11.31
C ILE A 50 -8.36 4.29 10.24
N PHE A 51 -8.34 3.24 9.42
CA PHE A 51 -7.38 3.08 8.33
C PHE A 51 -7.48 4.25 7.33
N ALA A 52 -8.69 4.54 6.84
CA ALA A 52 -8.98 5.62 5.92
C ALA A 52 -8.53 7.00 6.42
N ARG A 53 -8.58 7.23 7.74
CA ARG A 53 -8.10 8.48 8.35
C ARG A 53 -6.59 8.57 8.48
N LYS A 54 -5.89 7.43 8.54
CA LYS A 54 -4.44 7.36 8.75
C LYS A 54 -3.66 7.20 7.44
N TYR A 55 -4.28 6.61 6.43
CA TYR A 55 -3.65 6.38 5.13
C TYR A 55 -3.79 7.64 4.27
N SER A 56 -2.67 8.33 4.04
CA SER A 56 -2.63 9.66 3.42
C SER A 56 -3.33 9.70 2.06
N ASP A 57 -3.21 8.63 1.28
CA ASP A 57 -3.69 8.56 -0.10
C ASP A 57 -5.01 7.77 -0.23
N TRP A 58 -5.73 7.57 0.88
CA TRP A 58 -6.99 6.82 0.89
C TRP A 58 -8.05 7.40 -0.03
N SER A 59 -8.19 8.72 -0.09
CA SER A 59 -9.16 9.38 -0.97
C SER A 59 -8.94 9.02 -2.44
N ASP A 60 -7.69 9.01 -2.88
CA ASP A 60 -7.34 8.67 -4.26
C ASP A 60 -7.50 7.17 -4.53
N ALA A 61 -7.15 6.33 -3.54
CA ALA A 61 -7.36 4.90 -3.62
C ALA A 61 -8.85 4.53 -3.73
N ASP A 62 -9.71 5.12 -2.89
CA ASP A 62 -11.16 4.86 -2.88
C ASP A 62 -11.82 5.33 -4.18
N ASN A 63 -11.43 6.50 -4.70
CA ASN A 63 -11.88 6.98 -6.00
C ASN A 63 -11.46 6.06 -7.16
N TRP A 64 -10.26 5.49 -7.10
CA TRP A 64 -9.79 4.51 -8.08
C TRP A 64 -10.59 3.21 -8.00
N LEU A 65 -10.82 2.66 -6.81
CA LEU A 65 -11.64 1.46 -6.60
C LEU A 65 -13.07 1.66 -7.09
N MET A 66 -13.69 2.80 -6.77
CA MET A 66 -15.05 3.13 -7.21
C MET A 66 -15.18 3.07 -8.73
N LYS A 67 -14.22 3.64 -9.48
CA LYS A 67 -14.21 3.58 -10.95
C LYS A 67 -14.06 2.15 -11.47
N LEU A 68 -13.21 1.33 -10.83
CA LEU A 68 -13.06 -0.08 -11.19
C LEU A 68 -14.34 -0.87 -10.93
N GLU A 69 -14.99 -0.65 -9.79
CA GLU A 69 -16.27 -1.27 -9.43
C GLU A 69 -17.39 -0.90 -10.43
N GLU A 70 -17.52 0.39 -10.75
CA GLU A 70 -18.51 0.89 -11.72
C GLU A 70 -18.32 0.26 -13.10
N GLN A 71 -17.08 0.20 -13.58
CA GLN A 71 -16.75 -0.40 -14.86
C GLN A 71 -17.01 -1.90 -14.86
N HIS A 72 -16.56 -2.61 -13.82
CA HIS A 72 -16.64 -4.07 -13.73
C HIS A 72 -18.08 -4.57 -13.59
N TYR A 73 -18.89 -3.88 -12.79
CA TYR A 73 -20.28 -4.27 -12.56
C TYR A 73 -21.26 -3.65 -13.55
N LYS A 74 -20.84 -2.88 -14.55
CA LYS A 74 -21.73 -2.20 -15.51
C LYS A 74 -22.82 -3.13 -16.06
N GLY A 75 -24.09 -2.76 -15.86
CA GLY A 75 -25.24 -3.57 -16.29
C GLY A 75 -25.59 -4.76 -15.38
N SER A 76 -24.82 -4.98 -14.31
CA SER A 76 -25.07 -5.99 -13.28
C SER A 76 -25.42 -5.31 -11.94
N PRO A 77 -26.68 -5.32 -11.50
CA PRO A 77 -27.09 -4.72 -10.23
C PRO A 77 -26.80 -5.63 -9.02
N VAL A 78 -26.56 -6.93 -9.25
CA VAL A 78 -26.39 -7.92 -8.20
C VAL A 78 -25.15 -8.80 -8.46
N PRO A 79 -23.95 -8.39 -8.00
CA PRO A 79 -22.73 -9.15 -8.23
C PRO A 79 -22.75 -10.55 -7.61
N SER A 80 -22.32 -11.56 -8.38
CA SER A 80 -22.05 -12.90 -7.85
C SER A 80 -20.68 -12.98 -7.18
N TYR A 81 -20.45 -14.04 -6.40
CA TYR A 81 -19.14 -14.34 -5.83
C TYR A 81 -18.01 -14.35 -6.88
N ASP A 82 -18.20 -15.07 -7.99
CA ASP A 82 -17.19 -15.17 -9.07
C ASP A 82 -16.95 -13.81 -9.76
N SER A 83 -17.97 -12.96 -9.82
CA SER A 83 -17.81 -11.61 -10.35
C SER A 83 -16.95 -10.77 -9.41
N THR A 84 -17.23 -10.81 -8.11
CA THR A 84 -16.46 -10.09 -7.07
C THR A 84 -15.04 -10.62 -6.93
N LEU A 85 -14.83 -11.93 -7.08
CA LEU A 85 -13.51 -12.55 -7.09
C LEU A 85 -12.66 -12.02 -8.26
N ARG A 86 -13.24 -11.95 -9.46
CA ARG A 86 -12.55 -11.38 -10.64
C ARG A 86 -12.20 -9.91 -10.46
N LEU A 87 -13.05 -9.14 -9.77
CA LEU A 87 -12.74 -7.74 -9.46
C LEU A 87 -11.51 -7.63 -8.56
N VAL A 88 -11.47 -8.36 -7.43
CA VAL A 88 -10.33 -8.26 -6.51
C VAL A 88 -9.02 -8.79 -7.12
N GLN A 89 -9.10 -9.80 -7.99
CA GLN A 89 -7.96 -10.25 -8.81
C GLN A 89 -7.48 -9.13 -9.74
N GLY A 90 -8.39 -8.48 -10.46
CA GLY A 90 -8.09 -7.34 -11.33
C GLY A 90 -7.50 -6.16 -10.57
N ILE A 91 -7.95 -5.87 -9.35
CA ILE A 91 -7.34 -4.85 -8.47
C ILE A 91 -5.86 -5.18 -8.22
N GLY A 92 -5.55 -6.44 -7.89
CA GLY A 92 -4.16 -6.88 -7.69
C GLY A 92 -3.29 -6.73 -8.93
N GLU A 93 -3.82 -7.10 -10.10
CA GLU A 93 -3.13 -7.00 -11.40
C GLU A 93 -2.89 -5.55 -11.85
N THR A 94 -3.78 -4.65 -11.47
CA THR A 94 -3.76 -3.23 -11.89
C THR A 94 -3.28 -2.28 -10.79
N TYR A 95 -2.93 -2.79 -9.61
CA TYR A 95 -2.49 -2.00 -8.46
C TYR A 95 -1.28 -1.12 -8.76
N PHE A 96 -0.44 -1.50 -9.72
CA PHE A 96 0.70 -0.68 -10.15
C PHE A 96 0.29 0.74 -10.56
N HIS A 97 -0.91 0.95 -11.11
CA HIS A 97 -1.40 2.28 -11.47
C HIS A 97 -1.47 3.23 -10.27
N PHE A 98 -1.83 2.70 -9.10
CA PHE A 98 -1.87 3.45 -7.86
C PHE A 98 -0.47 3.50 -7.21
N ASN A 99 0.22 2.35 -7.13
CA ASN A 99 1.56 2.25 -6.54
C ASN A 99 2.60 3.15 -7.22
N ASP A 100 2.51 3.39 -8.54
CA ASP A 100 3.41 4.31 -9.25
C ASP A 100 3.28 5.76 -8.73
N GLY A 101 2.09 6.16 -8.27
CA GLY A 101 1.88 7.44 -7.61
C GLY A 101 2.66 7.53 -6.31
N GLU A 102 2.45 6.57 -5.42
CA GLU A 102 3.13 6.44 -4.12
C GLU A 102 4.66 6.41 -4.30
N CYS A 103 5.14 5.63 -5.26
CA CYS A 103 6.56 5.48 -5.56
C CYS A 103 7.19 6.78 -6.07
N ARG A 104 6.48 7.55 -6.91
CA ARG A 104 6.95 8.87 -7.34
C ARG A 104 6.95 9.86 -6.19
N ALA A 105 5.94 9.83 -5.31
CA ALA A 105 5.90 10.69 -4.11
C ALA A 105 7.07 10.38 -3.15
N LEU A 106 7.38 9.10 -2.94
CA LEU A 106 8.55 8.65 -2.18
C LEU A 106 9.86 9.13 -2.83
N LYS A 107 10.01 8.93 -4.14
CA LYS A 107 11.18 9.37 -4.93
C LYS A 107 11.44 10.85 -4.76
N THR A 108 10.40 11.67 -4.96
CA THR A 108 10.46 13.13 -4.81
C THR A 108 10.87 13.49 -3.39
N THR A 109 10.23 12.89 -2.38
CA THR A 109 10.56 13.15 -0.97
C THR A 109 12.03 12.85 -0.64
N LEU A 110 12.57 11.74 -1.16
CA LEU A 110 13.97 11.36 -0.95
C LEU A 110 14.93 12.31 -1.71
N ARG A 111 14.56 12.73 -2.92
CA ARG A 111 15.34 13.68 -3.73
C ARG A 111 15.39 15.08 -3.13
N ASP A 112 14.30 15.54 -2.51
CA ASP A 112 14.27 16.82 -1.81
C ASP A 112 15.23 16.87 -0.60
N MET A 113 15.66 15.70 -0.10
CA MET A 113 16.65 15.57 0.98
C MET A 113 18.07 15.31 0.49
N GLU A 114 18.30 15.32 -0.83
CA GLU A 114 19.57 14.97 -1.42
C GLU A 114 20.69 15.89 -0.91
N GLY A 115 21.81 15.26 -0.52
CA GLY A 115 22.99 15.99 -0.06
C GLY A 115 23.89 16.42 -1.21
N LYS A 116 25.15 16.73 -0.88
CA LYS A 116 26.17 17.08 -1.87
C LYS A 116 26.53 15.93 -2.84
N LYS A 117 26.39 14.69 -2.37
CA LYS A 117 26.66 13.49 -3.18
C LYS A 117 25.35 13.06 -3.82
N ALA A 118 25.30 13.10 -5.16
CA ALA A 118 24.11 12.75 -5.91
C ALA A 118 23.60 11.33 -5.58
N GLY A 119 22.28 11.18 -5.59
CA GLY A 119 21.55 9.96 -5.29
C GLY A 119 21.58 9.57 -3.82
N ARG A 120 21.97 10.47 -2.90
CA ARG A 120 22.18 10.12 -1.48
C ARG A 120 21.64 11.15 -0.50
N VAL A 121 21.08 10.63 0.59
CA VAL A 121 20.57 11.42 1.72
C VAL A 121 21.41 11.11 2.95
N ARG A 122 21.85 12.11 3.72
CA ARG A 122 22.53 11.84 5.01
C ARG A 122 21.58 11.07 5.92
N LEU A 123 22.06 10.03 6.60
CA LEU A 123 21.21 9.18 7.45
C LEU A 123 20.48 9.98 8.54
N SER A 124 21.14 10.99 9.11
CA SER A 124 20.50 11.90 10.07
C SER A 124 19.36 12.74 9.46
N THR A 125 19.49 13.18 8.21
CA THR A 125 18.43 13.89 7.48
C THR A 125 17.27 12.95 7.17
N PHE A 126 17.57 11.72 6.75
CA PHE A 126 16.57 10.68 6.49
C PHE A 126 15.71 10.43 7.74
N TYR A 127 16.33 10.21 8.90
CA TYR A 127 15.60 10.07 10.16
C TYR A 127 14.86 11.34 10.58
N LYS A 128 15.45 12.53 10.41
CA LYS A 128 14.78 13.79 10.75
C LYS A 128 13.51 14.02 9.93
N LYS A 129 13.46 13.57 8.67
CA LYS A 129 12.30 13.76 7.80
C LYS A 129 11.06 13.01 8.30
N SER A 130 11.22 11.90 9.03
CA SER A 130 10.13 11.16 9.67
C SER A 130 9.23 12.03 10.57
N LEU A 131 9.78 13.12 11.12
CA LEU A 131 9.05 14.06 11.98
C LEU A 131 8.13 15.00 11.19
N TYR A 132 8.31 15.11 9.88
CA TYR A 132 7.65 16.09 9.02
C TYR A 132 7.10 15.48 7.72
N SER A 133 7.02 14.16 7.65
CA SER A 133 6.39 13.43 6.53
C SER A 133 5.55 12.27 7.06
N HIS A 134 4.59 11.81 6.27
CA HIS A 134 3.89 10.56 6.55
C HIS A 134 4.79 9.33 6.38
N TRP A 135 5.86 9.45 5.59
CA TRP A 135 6.91 8.43 5.47
C TRP A 135 7.66 8.28 6.78
N ARG A 136 7.80 7.02 7.24
CA ARG A 136 8.37 6.72 8.55
C ARG A 136 9.88 6.84 8.61
N PHE A 137 10.62 6.40 7.59
CA PHE A 137 12.09 6.47 7.55
C PHE A 137 12.74 6.07 8.89
N THR A 138 12.50 4.84 9.35
CA THR A 138 12.90 4.37 10.70
C THR A 138 13.82 3.16 10.70
N GLU A 139 14.21 2.70 9.51
CA GLU A 139 15.06 1.52 9.31
C GLU A 139 16.42 1.74 9.98
N LYS A 140 16.83 0.79 10.82
CA LYS A 140 18.13 0.84 11.51
C LYS A 140 19.28 0.84 10.49
N ALA A 141 20.37 1.53 10.80
CA ALA A 141 21.56 1.60 9.96
C ALA A 141 22.06 0.21 9.51
N ASP A 142 22.14 -0.75 10.43
CA ASP A 142 22.59 -2.12 10.11
C ASP A 142 21.66 -2.84 9.13
N TYR A 143 20.35 -2.56 9.22
CA TYR A 143 19.38 -3.10 8.27
C TYR A 143 19.51 -2.43 6.91
N LEU A 144 19.66 -1.10 6.86
CA LEU A 144 19.94 -0.38 5.62
C LEU A 144 21.23 -0.88 4.95
N ARG A 145 22.28 -1.19 5.72
CA ARG A 145 23.51 -1.81 5.22
C ARG A 145 23.23 -3.19 4.62
N THR A 146 22.45 -4.03 5.31
CA THR A 146 22.06 -5.35 4.82
C THR A 146 21.29 -5.28 3.50
N LEU A 147 20.46 -4.25 3.32
CA LEU A 147 19.73 -3.98 2.08
C LEU A 147 20.63 -3.41 0.95
N GLY A 148 21.91 -3.13 1.24
CA GLY A 148 22.79 -2.40 0.33
C GLY A 148 22.36 -0.94 0.14
N ALA A 149 21.48 -0.41 0.99
CA ALA A 149 20.93 0.93 0.92
C ALA A 149 21.72 1.97 1.73
N LEU A 150 22.79 1.56 2.43
CA LEU A 150 23.65 2.45 3.20
C LEU A 150 25.05 2.54 2.57
N ASP A 151 25.49 3.76 2.32
CA ASP A 151 26.87 4.13 2.02
C ASP A 151 27.52 4.63 3.31
N ASP A 152 28.35 3.79 3.92
CA ASP A 152 29.07 4.07 5.15
C ASP A 152 30.60 4.08 4.96
N SER A 153 31.07 4.37 3.73
CA SER A 153 32.50 4.54 3.45
C SER A 153 33.14 5.65 4.29
N ASP A 154 32.32 6.64 4.72
CA ASP A 154 32.66 7.59 5.78
C ASP A 154 31.75 7.32 6.99
N GLU A 155 32.30 6.66 8.00
CA GLU A 155 31.59 6.30 9.24
C GLU A 155 30.99 7.52 9.96
N LYS A 156 31.57 8.72 9.77
CA LYS A 156 31.07 9.95 10.41
C LYS A 156 29.89 10.56 9.67
N GLN A 157 29.66 10.19 8.41
CA GLN A 157 28.63 10.76 7.55
C GLN A 157 27.93 9.67 6.71
N PRO A 158 27.32 8.65 7.34
CA PRO A 158 26.64 7.60 6.59
C PRO A 158 25.48 8.19 5.78
N GLN A 159 25.29 7.66 4.58
CA GLN A 159 24.28 8.16 3.64
C GLN A 159 23.41 7.03 3.10
N VAL A 160 22.11 7.25 3.03
CA VAL A 160 21.18 6.35 2.35
C VAL A 160 21.31 6.53 0.84
N ILE A 161 21.53 5.44 0.12
CA ILE A 161 21.53 5.38 -1.35
C ILE A 161 20.07 5.32 -1.80
N ILE A 162 19.56 6.41 -2.39
CA ILE A 162 18.13 6.59 -2.72
C ILE A 162 17.63 5.45 -3.60
N ALA A 163 18.33 5.11 -4.68
CA ALA A 163 17.92 4.07 -5.61
C ALA A 163 17.79 2.70 -4.93
N ASN A 164 18.78 2.33 -4.11
CA ASN A 164 18.78 1.05 -3.41
C ASN A 164 17.69 1.00 -2.34
N TYR A 165 17.47 2.10 -1.60
CA TYR A 165 16.38 2.19 -0.64
C TYR A 165 15.01 2.03 -1.32
N MET A 166 14.76 2.76 -2.40
CA MET A 166 13.49 2.71 -3.13
C MET A 166 13.12 1.31 -3.65
N MET A 167 14.13 0.54 -4.08
CA MET A 167 13.93 -0.83 -4.57
C MET A 167 14.01 -1.88 -3.46
N ALA A 168 14.26 -1.48 -2.21
CA ALA A 168 14.38 -2.40 -1.10
C ALA A 168 13.01 -2.91 -0.64
N ARG A 169 13.01 -4.14 -0.10
CA ARG A 169 11.83 -4.85 0.39
C ARG A 169 10.88 -4.04 1.30
N PRO A 170 11.36 -3.13 2.19
CA PRO A 170 10.47 -2.27 2.99
C PRO A 170 9.56 -1.34 2.18
N ASN A 171 9.91 -1.04 0.93
CA ASN A 171 9.12 -0.23 0.00
C ASN A 171 8.34 -1.09 -1.01
N CYS A 172 8.12 -2.36 -0.69
CA CYS A 172 7.29 -3.28 -1.47
C CYS A 172 6.05 -3.66 -0.68
N LEU A 173 4.93 -3.79 -1.38
CA LEU A 173 3.69 -4.32 -0.83
C LEU A 173 3.68 -5.85 -0.93
N GLU A 174 3.68 -6.53 0.22
CA GLU A 174 3.58 -7.99 0.33
C GLU A 174 2.11 -8.42 0.42
N SER A 175 1.31 -8.05 -0.57
CA SER A 175 -0.14 -8.31 -0.55
C SER A 175 -0.51 -9.78 -0.73
N SER A 176 0.44 -10.64 -1.11
CA SER A 176 0.26 -12.08 -1.20
C SER A 176 1.48 -12.81 -0.63
N GLY A 177 1.31 -14.08 -0.27
CA GLY A 177 2.43 -14.97 0.06
C GLY A 177 3.25 -15.44 -1.15
N LEU A 178 2.91 -15.01 -2.37
CA LEU A 178 3.50 -15.49 -3.63
C LEU A 178 4.40 -14.47 -4.30
N TYR A 179 4.06 -13.18 -4.20
CA TYR A 179 4.77 -12.08 -4.83
C TYR A 179 4.65 -10.79 -4.02
N ALA A 180 5.61 -9.89 -4.22
CA ALA A 180 5.59 -8.52 -3.69
C ALA A 180 5.51 -7.52 -4.85
N ILE A 181 4.78 -6.42 -4.64
CA ILE A 181 4.66 -5.32 -5.61
C ILE A 181 5.57 -4.18 -5.15
N CYS A 182 6.66 -3.96 -5.87
CA CYS A 182 7.65 -2.91 -5.55
C CYS A 182 7.54 -1.73 -6.53
N CYS A 183 8.18 -0.62 -6.18
CA CYS A 183 8.39 0.48 -7.12
C CYS A 183 9.12 0.03 -8.38
N ARG A 184 8.61 0.46 -9.55
CA ARG A 184 9.25 0.17 -10.84
C ARG A 184 10.50 1.04 -11.01
N ASN A 185 11.48 0.52 -11.74
CA ASN A 185 12.64 1.31 -12.13
C ASN A 185 12.24 2.26 -13.27
N GLU A 186 12.48 3.55 -13.08
CA GLU A 186 12.18 4.64 -14.02
C GLU A 186 13.44 5.46 -14.31
#